data_AF-T1C0S2-F1
#
_entry.id   AF-T1C0S2-F1
#
_cell.length_a   1.000
_cell.length_b   1.000
_cell.length_c   1.000
_cell.angle_alpha   90.00
_cell.angle_beta   90.00
_cell.angle_gamma   90.00
#
_symmetry.space_group_name_H-M   'P 1'
#
loop_
_entity.id
_entity.type
_entity.pdbx_description
1 polymer ?
#
loop_
_entity_poly.entity_id
_entity_poly.type
_entity_poly.pdbx_seq_one_letter_code
_entity_poly.pdbx_strand_id
1 'polypeptide(L)'
;FHVDALSSSVRLKVEMDVVLDVIASVAYRWFGRELRGWERATARRLWATFLDRPGKVRITKEEVIVRVRRFSRAPLLLDALMVEENPPIPWLGGRRLRLEITGDLKLRAA
;
A
#
# COMPACT_ATOMS: atom_id res chain seq x y z
N PHE A 1 -1.15 29.08 17.39
CA PHE A 1 0.11 28.33 17.50
C PHE A 1 1.07 28.87 16.45
N HIS A 2 2.10 29.60 16.85
CA HIS A 2 3.11 30.12 15.92
C HIS A 2 4.06 28.99 15.55
N VAL A 3 4.04 28.61 14.27
CA VAL A 3 4.84 27.52 13.69
C VAL A 3 6.34 27.85 13.66
N ASP A 4 6.71 29.11 13.91
CA ASP A 4 8.08 29.65 13.77
C ASP A 4 8.90 29.69 15.07
N ALA A 5 8.39 29.22 16.20
CA ALA A 5 9.24 29.08 17.38
C ALA A 5 10.25 27.93 17.13
N LEU A 6 11.54 28.12 17.41
CA LEU A 6 12.55 27.04 17.28
C LEU A 6 12.18 25.79 18.11
N SER A 7 11.36 25.96 19.15
CA SER A 7 10.78 24.88 19.97
C SER A 7 9.56 24.18 19.33
N SER A 8 8.93 24.81 18.34
CA SER A 8 7.80 24.27 17.57
C SER A 8 8.25 23.22 16.55
N SER A 9 9.43 23.36 15.95
CA SER A 9 9.91 22.41 14.92
C SER A 9 10.18 21.01 15.48
N VAL A 10 10.81 20.92 16.66
CA VAL A 10 11.10 19.65 17.34
C VAL A 10 9.81 18.99 17.83
N ARG A 11 8.92 19.78 18.45
CA ARG A 11 7.63 19.28 18.96
C ARG A 11 6.70 18.81 17.82
N LEU A 12 6.62 19.58 16.74
CA LEU A 12 5.86 19.22 15.54
C LEU A 12 6.37 17.91 14.93
N LYS A 13 7.69 17.72 14.88
CA LYS A 13 8.28 16.49 14.37
C LYS A 13 7.87 15.28 15.20
N VAL A 14 7.98 15.37 16.52
CA VAL A 14 7.60 14.27 17.43
C VAL A 14 6.11 13.96 17.35
N GLU A 15 5.26 14.98 17.33
CA GLU A 15 3.80 14.80 17.21
C GLU A 15 3.42 14.20 15.86
N MET A 16 4.07 14.63 14.78
CA MET A 16 3.88 14.05 13.45
C MET A 16 4.34 12.59 13.39
N ASP A 17 5.48 12.25 14.00
CA ASP A 17 6.00 10.88 14.03
C ASP A 17 5.02 9.94 14.76
N VAL A 18 4.42 10.39 15.86
CA VAL A 18 3.38 9.62 16.58
C VAL A 18 2.14 9.43 15.71
N VAL A 19 1.67 10.49 15.04
CA VAL A 19 0.49 10.40 14.15
C VAL A 19 0.77 9.46 12.98
N LEU A 20 1.95 9.55 12.37
CA LEU A 20 2.38 8.66 11.29
C LEU A 20 2.45 7.20 11.74
N ASP A 21 2.93 6.92 12.96
CA ASP A 21 2.98 5.56 13.50
C ASP A 21 1.58 4.98 13.74
N VAL A 22 0.64 5.80 14.23
CA VAL A 22 -0.76 5.39 14.38
C VAL A 22 -1.40 5.11 13.02
N ILE A 23 -1.18 5.98 12.03
CA ILE A 23 -1.68 5.79 10.66
C ILE A 23 -1.09 4.50 10.07
N ALA A 24 0.21 4.29 10.19
CA ALA A 24 0.88 3.07 9.74
C ALA A 24 0.28 1.83 10.41
N SER A 25 0.10 1.87 11.73
CA SER A 25 -0.50 0.77 12.50
C SER A 25 -1.92 0.46 12.05
N VAL A 26 -2.75 1.47 11.79
CA VAL A 26 -4.11 1.28 11.26
C VAL A 26 -4.06 0.72 9.84
N ALA A 27 -3.21 1.25 8.97
CA ALA A 27 -3.05 0.78 7.60
C ALA A 27 -2.63 -0.70 7.54
N TYR A 28 -1.66 -1.11 8.37
CA TYR A 28 -1.23 -2.50 8.45
C TYR A 28 -2.33 -3.42 9.03
N ARG A 29 -3.08 -2.97 10.03
CA ARG A 29 -4.23 -3.74 10.56
C ARG A 29 -5.32 -3.90 9.52
N TRP A 30 -5.64 -2.84 8.78
CA TRP A 30 -6.62 -2.92 7.69
C TRP A 30 -6.13 -3.86 6.59
N PHE A 31 -4.88 -3.72 6.14
CA PHE A 31 -4.28 -4.62 5.15
C PHE A 31 -4.30 -6.09 5.59
N GLY A 32 -3.99 -6.38 6.86
CA GLY A 32 -4.06 -7.75 7.39
C GLY A 32 -5.47 -8.33 7.40
N ARG A 33 -6.51 -7.50 7.56
CA ARG A 33 -7.92 -7.94 7.54
C ARG A 33 -8.41 -8.35 6.15
N GLU A 34 -7.89 -7.71 5.10
CA GLU A 34 -8.23 -8.07 3.72
C GLU A 34 -7.57 -9.40 3.29
N LEU A 35 -6.50 -9.81 3.99
CA LEU A 35 -5.77 -11.04 3.71
C LEU A 35 -6.27 -12.20 4.58
N ARG A 36 -6.97 -13.17 3.96
CA ARG A 36 -7.47 -14.37 4.67
C ARG A 36 -6.36 -15.10 5.44
N GLY A 37 -6.55 -15.31 6.74
CA GLY A 37 -5.58 -15.97 7.63
C GLY A 37 -4.44 -15.08 8.13
N TRP A 38 -4.50 -13.76 7.87
CA TRP A 38 -3.52 -12.76 8.28
C TRP A 38 -4.13 -11.64 9.15
N GLU A 39 -5.35 -11.81 9.64
CA GLU A 39 -6.13 -10.79 10.35
C GLU A 39 -5.46 -10.36 11.67
N ARG A 40 -4.65 -11.24 12.26
CA ARG A 40 -3.87 -11.00 13.49
C ARG A 40 -2.36 -10.90 13.24
N ALA A 41 -1.94 -10.82 11.98
CA ALA A 41 -0.52 -10.72 11.66
C ALA A 41 0.04 -9.36 12.08
N THR A 42 1.28 -9.35 12.59
CA THR A 42 1.98 -8.11 12.93
C THR A 42 2.40 -7.35 11.68
N ALA A 43 2.52 -6.02 11.78
CA ALA A 43 3.00 -5.17 10.69
C ALA A 43 4.34 -5.68 10.11
N ARG A 44 5.28 -6.09 10.97
CA ARG A 44 6.57 -6.69 10.57
C ARG A 44 6.39 -7.94 9.72
N ARG A 45 5.47 -8.83 10.11
CA ARG A 45 5.21 -10.08 9.39
C ARG A 45 4.52 -9.81 8.06
N LEU A 46 3.57 -8.88 8.02
CA LEU A 46 2.92 -8.42 6.79
C LEU A 46 3.93 -7.79 5.83
N TRP A 47 4.80 -6.91 6.32
CA TRP A 47 5.86 -6.30 5.52
C TRP A 47 6.78 -7.36 4.91
N ALA A 48 7.40 -8.21 5.71
CA ALA A 48 8.32 -9.24 5.22
C ALA A 48 7.64 -10.23 4.26
N THR A 49 6.33 -10.42 4.41
CA THR A 49 5.57 -11.40 3.65
C THR A 49 4.90 -10.84 2.39
N PHE A 50 4.63 -9.55 2.29
CA PHE A 50 3.92 -8.97 1.16
C PHE A 50 4.66 -7.80 0.52
N LEU A 51 5.28 -6.94 1.33
CA LEU A 51 5.77 -5.63 0.91
C LEU A 51 7.30 -5.57 0.75
N ASP A 52 8.07 -6.40 1.45
CA ASP A 52 9.54 -6.48 1.33
C ASP A 52 9.97 -7.22 0.08
N ARG A 53 9.58 -6.68 -1.08
CA ARG A 53 9.93 -7.24 -2.38
C ARG A 53 10.19 -6.15 -3.40
N PRO A 54 11.13 -6.41 -4.33
CA PRO A 54 11.29 -5.52 -5.47
C PRO A 54 10.03 -5.55 -6.35
N GLY A 55 9.55 -4.36 -6.68
CA GLY A 55 8.46 -4.13 -7.62
C GLY A 55 8.79 -2.96 -8.55
N LYS A 56 8.06 -2.86 -9.66
CA LYS A 56 8.13 -1.70 -10.57
C LYS A 56 6.82 -0.96 -10.51
N VAL A 57 6.89 0.35 -10.29
CA VAL A 57 5.71 1.22 -10.34
C VAL A 57 5.72 1.95 -11.69
N ARG A 58 4.61 1.91 -12.41
CA ARG A 58 4.37 2.71 -13.61
C ARG A 58 3.13 3.57 -13.39
N ILE A 59 3.29 4.87 -13.51
CA ILE A 59 2.19 5.83 -13.39
C ILE A 59 1.76 6.23 -14.79
N THR A 60 0.48 6.06 -15.11
CA THR A 60 -0.15 6.54 -16.36
C THR A 60 -1.03 7.74 -16.05
N LYS A 61 -1.81 8.22 -17.03
CA LYS A 61 -2.76 9.31 -16.79
C LYS A 61 -3.91 8.85 -15.89
N GLU A 62 -4.36 7.61 -16.04
CA GLU A 62 -5.55 7.07 -15.38
C GLU A 62 -5.23 6.09 -14.23
N GLU A 63 -4.04 5.47 -14.24
CA GLU A 63 -3.71 4.36 -13.36
C GLU A 63 -2.33 4.50 -12.70
N VAL A 64 -2.20 3.92 -11.52
CA VAL A 64 -0.93 3.58 -10.88
C VAL A 64 -0.80 2.06 -10.93
N ILE A 65 0.14 1.58 -11.74
CA ILE A 65 0.35 0.16 -11.99
C ILE A 65 1.55 -0.31 -11.18
N VAL A 66 1.30 -1.21 -10.23
CA VAL A 66 2.34 -1.81 -9.39
C VAL A 66 2.59 -3.24 -9.87
N ARG A 67 3.76 -3.46 -10.45
CA ARG A 67 4.24 -4.78 -10.90
C ARG A 67 5.07 -5.42 -9.81
N VAL A 68 4.60 -6.53 -9.26
CA VAL A 68 5.33 -7.32 -8.27
C VAL A 68 5.95 -8.55 -8.93
N ARG A 69 7.11 -9.01 -8.46
CA ARG A 69 7.66 -10.30 -8.90
C ARG A 69 6.79 -11.44 -8.38
N ARG A 70 6.73 -12.57 -9.08
CA ARG A 70 5.98 -13.75 -8.62
C ARG A 70 6.58 -14.28 -7.31
N PHE A 71 5.71 -14.57 -6.33
CA PHE A 71 6.06 -15.22 -5.06
C PHE A 71 4.92 -16.12 -4.59
N SER A 72 5.20 -17.04 -3.67
CA SER A 72 4.26 -18.09 -3.24
C SER A 72 2.91 -17.59 -2.73
N ARG A 73 2.87 -16.39 -2.13
CA ARG A 73 1.67 -15.79 -1.55
C ARG A 73 1.10 -14.65 -2.39
N ALA A 74 1.58 -14.49 -3.63
CA ALA A 74 1.07 -13.48 -4.55
C ALA A 74 -0.41 -13.68 -4.89
N PRO A 75 -0.96 -14.91 -5.04
CA PRO A 75 -2.38 -15.10 -5.25
C PRO A 75 -3.24 -14.49 -4.14
N LEU A 76 -2.88 -14.71 -2.87
CA LEU A 76 -3.60 -14.13 -1.73
C LEU A 76 -3.59 -12.59 -1.75
N LEU A 77 -2.47 -12.00 -2.18
CA LEU A 77 -2.35 -10.54 -2.33
C LEU A 77 -3.25 -10.02 -3.47
N LEU A 78 -3.33 -10.74 -4.59
CA LEU A 78 -4.21 -10.37 -5.69
C LEU A 78 -5.66 -10.53 -5.32
N ASP A 79 -6.05 -11.61 -4.66
CA ASP A 79 -7.43 -11.86 -4.24
C ASP A 79 -7.92 -10.78 -3.26
N ALA A 80 -7.08 -10.38 -2.30
CA ALA A 80 -7.40 -9.33 -1.33
C ALA A 80 -7.49 -7.92 -1.94
N LEU A 81 -6.77 -7.68 -3.05
CA LEU A 81 -6.69 -6.36 -3.69
C LEU A 81 -7.50 -6.28 -4.99
N MET A 82 -8.04 -7.38 -5.48
CA MET A 82 -9.13 -7.44 -6.47
C MET A 82 -10.44 -7.08 -5.78
N VAL A 83 -10.51 -5.86 -5.26
CA VAL A 83 -11.75 -5.26 -4.76
C VAL A 83 -12.62 -4.94 -5.99
N GLU A 84 -13.90 -5.32 -5.96
CA GLU A 84 -14.86 -4.92 -7.00
C GLU A 84 -14.93 -3.38 -7.13
N GLU A 85 -14.71 -2.69 -6.01
CA GLU A 85 -14.53 -1.25 -5.93
C GLU A 85 -13.04 -0.88 -5.95
N ASN A 86 -12.56 -0.41 -7.11
CA ASN A 86 -11.25 0.23 -7.26
C ASN A 86 -11.44 1.75 -7.35
N PRO A 87 -11.68 2.46 -6.22
CA PRO A 87 -12.02 3.87 -6.24
C PRO A 87 -10.84 4.73 -6.73
N PRO A 88 -11.12 5.85 -7.42
CA PRO A 88 -10.09 6.81 -7.78
C PRO A 88 -9.46 7.40 -6.51
N ILE A 89 -8.13 7.49 -6.48
CA ILE A 89 -7.38 8.01 -5.33
C ILE A 89 -7.22 9.53 -5.49
N PRO A 90 -7.88 10.37 -4.65
CA PRO A 90 -7.94 11.82 -4.90
C PRO A 90 -6.57 12.50 -4.89
N TRP A 91 -5.72 12.14 -3.93
CA TRP A 91 -4.36 12.70 -3.80
C TRP A 91 -3.37 12.16 -4.83
N LEU A 92 -3.78 11.19 -5.67
CA LEU A 92 -3.03 10.73 -6.83
C LEU A 92 -3.65 11.20 -8.15
N GLY A 93 -4.37 12.33 -8.12
CA GLY A 93 -5.00 12.92 -9.31
C GLY A 93 -6.18 12.10 -9.84
N GLY A 94 -6.89 11.40 -8.96
CA GLY A 94 -8.03 10.55 -9.32
C GLY A 94 -7.64 9.24 -10.01
N ARG A 95 -6.35 8.88 -10.00
CA ARG A 95 -5.88 7.63 -10.59
C ARG A 95 -6.34 6.41 -9.80
N ARG A 96 -6.57 5.31 -10.50
CA ARG A 96 -6.92 4.01 -9.89
C ARG A 96 -5.67 3.16 -9.67
N LEU A 97 -5.69 2.29 -8.68
CA LEU A 97 -4.58 1.38 -8.39
C LEU A 97 -4.77 0.07 -9.16
N ARG A 98 -3.72 -0.43 -9.80
CA ARG A 98 -3.73 -1.73 -10.47
C ARG A 98 -2.50 -2.53 -10.09
N LEU A 99 -2.72 -3.79 -9.75
CA LEU A 99 -1.64 -4.72 -9.40
C LEU A 99 -1.45 -5.74 -10.51
N GLU A 100 -0.20 -6.00 -10.85
CA GLU A 100 0.20 -6.95 -11.89
C GLU A 100 1.32 -7.85 -11.35
N ILE A 101 1.23 -9.16 -11.60
CA ILE A 101 2.35 -10.06 -11.36
C ILE A 101 3.24 -10.07 -12.61
N THR A 102 4.55 -9.94 -12.39
CA THR A 102 5.58 -10.11 -13.42
C THR A 102 5.57 -11.58 -13.86
N GLY A 103 4.75 -11.90 -14.87
CA GLY A 103 4.53 -13.26 -15.38
C GLY A 103 3.33 -13.40 -16.31
N ASP A 104 2.28 -12.58 -16.18
CA ASP A 104 1.00 -12.82 -16.87
C ASP A 104 0.72 -11.85 -18.04
N LEU A 105 1.77 -11.52 -18.82
CA LEU A 105 1.61 -10.93 -20.15
C LEU A 105 1.42 -12.03 -21.20
N LYS A 106 0.43 -12.90 -20.98
CA LYS A 106 -0.27 -13.62 -22.04
C LYS A 106 -1.74 -13.70 -21.61
N LEU A 107 -2.64 -13.32 -22.51
CA LEU A 107 -4.11 -13.45 -22.40
C LEU A 107 -4.84 -12.30 -21.68
N ARG A 108 -4.84 -11.10 -22.28
CA ARG A 108 -6.06 -10.26 -22.44
C ARG A 108 -5.92 -9.32 -23.67
N ALA A 109 -5.54 -9.92 -24.80
CA ALA A 109 -5.72 -9.33 -26.12
C ALA A 109 -6.41 -10.39 -26.98
N ALA A 110 -7.74 -10.41 -26.88
CA ALA A 110 -8.68 -11.06 -27.79
C ALA A 110 -10.00 -10.30 -27.65
#